data_AF-A0A933V460-F1
#
_entry.id   AF-A0A933V460-F1
#
_cell.length_a   1.000
_cell.length_b   1.000
_cell.length_c   1.000
_cell.angle_alpha   90.00
_cell.angle_beta   90.00
_cell.angle_gamma   90.00
#
_symmetry.space_group_name_H-M   'P 1'
#
loop_
_entity.id
_entity.type
_entity.pdbx_description
1 polymer ?
#
loop_
_entity_poly.entity_id
_entity_poly.type
_entity_poly.pdbx_seq_one_letter_code
_entity_poly.pdbx_strand_id
1 'polypeptide(L)'
;MPDKTFNALIDGREHDPFRILGVHADGEGWRLSVYRPHASAVSVETAAGWQPLSRHGHTDVFQLRSSAALPAPHRLKVVEEGVERVFHDTYAFPPGDASHDLYLFNQGVNTQVYHLLGALAQTRGAVAGVCFRVWAPNAERVSVVGDFNRWDGRTHPMCSLGASGVWELFIPDLPVGSLYKFEIRNRYTKAVMVKADPYARAFE
;
A
#
# COMPACT_ATOMS: atom_id res chain seq x y z
N MET A 1 20.55 20.01 2.16
CA MET A 1 20.10 19.30 0.93
C MET A 1 18.65 18.90 1.16
N PRO A 2 17.74 18.96 0.17
CA PRO A 2 16.39 18.44 0.37
C PRO A 2 16.47 16.95 0.73
N ASP A 3 15.69 16.54 1.71
CA ASP A 3 15.57 15.16 2.17
C ASP A 3 15.13 14.28 0.98
N LYS A 4 16.02 13.38 0.52
CA LYS A 4 15.76 12.52 -0.64
C LYS A 4 14.92 11.30 -0.28
N THR A 5 14.59 11.11 0.99
CA THR A 5 13.93 9.89 1.51
C THR A 5 12.63 9.57 0.80
N PHE A 6 11.84 10.58 0.41
CA PHE A 6 10.52 10.38 -0.17
C PHE A 6 10.47 10.53 -1.70
N ASN A 7 11.59 10.81 -2.36
CA ASN A 7 11.58 11.11 -3.80
C ASN A 7 11.05 9.94 -4.62
N ALA A 8 11.49 8.72 -4.35
CA ALA A 8 11.02 7.54 -5.10
C ALA A 8 9.50 7.35 -4.94
N LEU A 9 8.97 7.58 -3.74
CA LEU A 9 7.54 7.50 -3.46
C LEU A 9 6.75 8.59 -4.19
N ILE A 10 7.17 9.85 -4.04
CA ILE A 10 6.53 11.02 -4.66
C ILE A 10 6.55 10.93 -6.19
N ASP A 11 7.66 10.43 -6.76
CA ASP A 11 7.83 10.23 -8.20
C ASP A 11 7.08 8.99 -8.73
N GLY A 12 6.39 8.20 -7.88
CA GLY A 12 5.70 6.98 -8.29
C GLY A 12 6.64 5.86 -8.74
N ARG A 13 7.78 5.71 -8.07
CA ARG A 13 8.85 4.73 -8.36
C ARG A 13 9.17 3.79 -7.19
N GLU A 14 8.50 3.93 -6.05
CA GLU A 14 8.78 3.12 -4.86
C GLU A 14 8.33 1.66 -5.05
N HIS A 15 9.25 0.73 -4.84
CA HIS A 15 9.01 -0.71 -5.01
C HIS A 15 8.73 -1.42 -3.68
N ASP A 16 9.14 -0.81 -2.57
CA ASP A 16 8.89 -1.32 -1.22
C ASP A 16 8.43 -0.18 -0.30
N PRO A 17 7.15 0.24 -0.44
CA PRO A 17 6.61 1.36 0.34
C PRO A 17 6.59 1.10 1.85
N PHE A 18 6.61 -0.16 2.29
CA PHE A 18 6.60 -0.50 3.72
C PHE A 18 7.90 -0.10 4.43
N ARG A 19 9.00 0.15 3.71
CA ARG A 19 10.25 0.67 4.31
C ARG A 19 10.15 2.12 4.76
N ILE A 20 9.20 2.87 4.19
CA ILE A 20 9.07 4.31 4.40
C ILE A 20 7.72 4.69 5.01
N LEU A 21 6.64 4.02 4.62
CA LEU A 21 5.28 4.22 5.10
C LEU A 21 4.95 3.31 6.27
N GLY A 22 3.94 3.68 7.05
CA GLY A 22 3.55 2.99 8.26
C GLY A 22 4.40 3.38 9.46
N VAL A 23 4.36 2.53 10.51
CA VAL A 23 5.01 2.76 11.79
C VAL A 23 6.40 2.10 11.79
N HIS A 24 7.42 2.88 12.13
CA HIS A 24 8.81 2.45 12.20
C HIS A 24 9.44 2.87 13.52
N ALA A 25 10.22 1.99 14.14
CA ALA A 25 11.12 2.37 15.23
C ALA A 25 12.38 3.02 14.64
N ASP A 26 12.88 4.11 15.21
CA ASP A 26 14.05 4.84 14.70
C ASP A 26 15.14 5.10 15.75
N GLY A 27 15.14 4.31 16.83
CA GLY A 27 16.15 4.36 17.90
C GLY A 27 15.89 5.45 18.94
N GLU A 28 15.25 6.56 18.56
CA GLU A 28 14.82 7.64 19.46
C GLU A 28 13.34 7.54 19.83
N GLY A 29 12.58 6.70 19.12
CA GLY A 29 11.20 6.38 19.41
C GLY A 29 10.55 5.69 18.22
N TRP A 30 9.38 6.20 17.86
CA TRP A 30 8.53 5.70 16.80
C TRP A 30 8.17 6.83 15.84
N ARG A 31 8.13 6.50 14.56
CA ARG A 31 7.75 7.38 13.47
C ARG A 31 6.64 6.72 12.66
N LEU A 32 5.52 7.42 12.51
CA LEU A 32 4.51 7.11 11.50
C LEU A 32 4.74 8.01 10.30
N SER A 33 4.79 7.43 9.09
CA SER A 33 4.74 8.19 7.83
C SER A 33 3.57 7.75 6.98
N VAL A 34 2.81 8.71 6.46
CA VAL A 34 1.62 8.48 5.64
C VAL A 34 1.71 9.33 4.37
N TYR A 35 1.41 8.76 3.21
CA TYR A 35 1.40 9.47 1.94
C TYR A 35 -0.01 9.61 1.38
N ARG A 36 -0.48 10.85 1.22
CA ARG A 36 -1.85 11.17 0.78
C ARG A 36 -1.84 12.43 -0.12
N PRO A 37 -1.67 12.26 -1.44
CA PRO A 37 -1.55 13.38 -2.40
C PRO A 37 -2.76 14.31 -2.47
N HIS A 38 -3.94 13.86 -2.03
CA HIS A 38 -5.19 14.63 -2.09
C HIS A 38 -5.63 15.17 -0.72
N ALA A 39 -4.86 14.87 0.34
CA ALA A 39 -5.22 15.25 1.70
C ALA A 39 -4.72 16.65 2.05
N SER A 40 -5.58 17.44 2.70
CA SER A 40 -5.20 18.68 3.37
C SER A 40 -4.71 18.41 4.80
N ALA A 41 -5.28 17.42 5.48
CA ALA A 41 -4.90 17.01 6.83
C ALA A 41 -5.00 15.50 7.04
N VAL A 42 -4.12 14.96 7.89
CA VAL A 42 -4.11 13.55 8.31
C VAL A 42 -3.93 13.50 9.83
N SER A 43 -4.70 12.65 10.50
CA SER A 43 -4.54 12.33 11.93
C SER A 43 -4.57 10.82 12.14
N VAL A 44 -3.89 10.33 13.17
CA VAL A 44 -3.89 8.92 13.57
C VAL A 44 -4.64 8.71 14.87
N GLU A 45 -5.38 7.61 14.97
CA GLU A 45 -6.05 7.19 16.21
C GLU A 45 -5.03 6.65 17.22
N THR A 46 -5.05 7.19 18.43
CA THR A 46 -4.20 6.75 19.55
C THR A 46 -5.03 6.58 20.81
N ALA A 47 -4.45 6.03 21.88
CA ALA A 47 -5.10 5.97 23.19
C ALA A 47 -5.46 7.37 23.76
N ALA A 48 -4.76 8.42 23.32
CA ALA A 48 -5.05 9.81 23.68
C ALA A 48 -6.04 10.50 22.70
N GLY A 49 -6.67 9.74 21.81
CA GLY A 49 -7.55 10.25 20.74
C GLY A 49 -6.81 10.51 19.42
N TRP A 50 -7.41 11.36 18.59
CA TRP A 50 -6.87 11.71 17.27
C TRP A 50 -5.67 12.64 17.38
N GLN A 51 -4.51 12.20 16.91
CA GLN A 51 -3.27 12.97 16.89
C GLN A 51 -2.96 13.44 15.47
N PRO A 52 -2.81 14.74 15.21
CA PRO A 52 -2.51 15.24 13.87
C PRO A 52 -1.08 14.88 13.46
N LEU A 53 -0.90 14.57 12.17
CA LEU A 53 0.42 14.41 11.56
C LEU A 53 0.85 15.74 10.91
N SER A 54 2.14 16.05 11.01
CA SER A 54 2.75 17.21 10.38
C SER A 54 3.14 16.89 8.94
N ARG A 55 2.77 17.76 7.99
CA ARG A 55 3.21 17.63 6.60
C ARG A 55 4.73 17.84 6.50
N HIS A 56 5.41 16.96 5.77
CA HIS A 56 6.84 17.03 5.53
C HIS A 56 7.13 18.00 4.38
N GLY A 57 7.52 19.24 4.73
CA GLY A 57 7.86 20.28 3.74
C GLY A 57 6.72 20.56 2.76
N HIS A 58 7.04 20.68 1.47
CA HIS A 58 6.08 20.89 0.38
C HIS A 58 5.65 19.57 -0.30
N THR A 59 5.64 18.47 0.46
CA THR A 59 5.27 17.14 -0.06
C THR A 59 3.89 16.72 0.43
N ASP A 60 3.43 15.57 -0.06
CA ASP A 60 2.20 14.91 0.42
C ASP A 60 2.45 13.79 1.42
N VAL A 61 3.65 13.80 2.02
CA VAL A 61 4.00 12.94 3.14
C VAL A 61 3.68 13.65 4.45
N PHE A 62 3.02 12.94 5.35
CA PHE A 62 2.67 13.40 6.69
C PHE A 62 3.35 12.50 7.72
N GLN A 63 3.85 13.09 8.81
CA GLN A 63 4.59 12.36 9.82
C GLN A 63 4.16 12.70 11.25
N LEU A 64 4.21 11.69 12.12
CA LEU A 64 4.12 11.85 13.57
C LEU A 64 5.31 11.14 14.21
N ARG A 65 5.97 11.82 15.15
CA ARG A 65 6.97 11.22 16.04
C ARG A 65 6.34 10.98 17.41
N SER A 66 6.63 9.84 18.00
CA SER A 66 6.13 9.44 19.32
C SER A 66 7.25 8.74 20.08
N SER A 67 7.36 9.01 21.38
CA SER A 67 8.27 8.26 22.27
C SER A 67 7.72 6.87 22.60
N ALA A 68 6.40 6.68 22.54
CA ALA A 68 5.73 5.40 22.75
C ALA A 68 5.34 4.74 21.42
N ALA A 69 5.21 3.41 21.44
CA ALA A 69 4.74 2.65 20.30
C ALA A 69 3.32 3.09 19.89
N LEU A 70 3.13 3.31 18.59
CA LEU A 70 1.82 3.62 18.04
C LEU A 70 1.01 2.32 17.87
N PRO A 71 -0.31 2.36 18.03
CA PRO A 71 -1.16 1.19 17.77
C PRO A 71 -0.97 0.64 16.36
N ALA A 72 -1.02 -0.69 16.22
CA ALA A 72 -1.01 -1.38 14.94
C ALA A 72 -1.97 -2.59 15.01
N PRO A 73 -2.95 -2.71 14.09
CA PRO A 73 -3.30 -1.73 13.07
C PRO A 73 -3.93 -0.47 13.68
N HIS A 74 -3.63 0.70 13.12
CA HIS A 74 -4.27 1.98 13.49
C HIS A 74 -5.19 2.47 12.38
N ARG A 75 -6.06 3.42 12.75
CA ARG A 75 -6.92 4.13 11.81
C ARG A 75 -6.39 5.53 11.55
N LEU A 76 -6.64 5.99 10.34
CA LEU A 76 -6.36 7.34 9.89
C LEU A 76 -7.67 8.09 9.74
N LYS A 77 -7.65 9.34 10.14
CA LYS A 77 -8.63 10.35 9.80
C LYS A 77 -7.99 11.26 8.75
N VAL A 78 -8.54 11.26 7.54
CA VAL A 78 -8.01 12.02 6.40
C VAL A 78 -9.07 13.03 5.95
N VAL A 79 -8.64 14.26 5.74
CA VAL A 79 -9.48 15.32 5.17
C VAL A 79 -9.04 15.57 3.74
N GLU A 80 -9.93 15.34 2.78
CA GLU A 80 -9.72 15.62 1.35
C GLU A 80 -10.88 16.47 0.84
N GLU A 81 -10.60 17.58 0.16
CA GLU A 81 -11.65 18.50 -0.35
C GLU A 81 -12.69 18.94 0.71
N GLY A 82 -12.25 19.03 1.97
CA GLY A 82 -13.12 19.38 3.10
C GLY A 82 -13.96 18.22 3.65
N VAL A 83 -13.88 17.03 3.07
CA VAL A 83 -14.58 15.82 3.53
C VAL A 83 -13.65 14.98 4.41
N GLU A 84 -14.12 14.67 5.62
CA GLU A 84 -13.42 13.76 6.54
C GLU A 84 -13.78 12.30 6.26
N ARG A 85 -12.78 11.43 6.23
CA ARG A 85 -12.94 9.98 6.14
C ARG A 85 -12.08 9.28 7.17
N VAL A 86 -12.59 8.19 7.75
CA VAL A 86 -11.87 7.38 8.73
C VAL A 86 -11.80 5.92 8.29
N PHE A 87 -10.59 5.38 8.17
CA PHE A 87 -10.31 4.03 7.67
C PHE A 87 -8.98 3.51 8.22
N HIS A 88 -8.73 2.20 8.18
CA HIS A 88 -7.45 1.63 8.60
C HIS A 88 -6.32 2.03 7.65
N ASP A 89 -5.10 2.25 8.17
CA ASP A 89 -3.95 2.49 7.31
C ASP A 89 -3.55 1.20 6.56
N THR A 90 -3.57 1.25 5.23
CA THR A 90 -3.07 0.19 4.35
C THR A 90 -1.66 -0.27 4.73
N TYR A 91 -0.77 0.67 5.08
CA TYR A 91 0.62 0.38 5.38
C TYR A 91 0.86 -0.07 6.84
N ALA A 92 -0.20 -0.22 7.65
CA ALA A 92 -0.17 -0.95 8.91
C ALA A 92 -0.24 -2.49 8.73
N PHE A 93 -0.46 -2.97 7.50
CA PHE A 93 -0.57 -4.40 7.18
C PHE A 93 0.56 -4.83 6.23
N PRO A 94 1.76 -5.17 6.75
CA PRO A 94 2.87 -5.63 5.91
C PRO A 94 2.50 -6.90 5.14
N PRO A 95 3.20 -7.22 4.03
CA PRO A 95 2.92 -8.41 3.27
C PRO A 95 2.91 -9.69 4.12
N GLY A 96 1.98 -10.60 3.83
CA GLY A 96 1.88 -11.87 4.53
C GLY A 96 3.02 -12.82 4.15
N ASP A 97 3.24 -13.85 4.97
CA ASP A 97 4.14 -14.94 4.58
C ASP A 97 3.49 -15.78 3.47
N ALA A 98 4.02 -15.64 2.25
CA ALA A 98 3.65 -16.43 1.08
C ALA A 98 4.86 -17.22 0.54
N SER A 99 5.91 -17.40 1.33
CA SER A 99 7.20 -17.95 0.89
C SER A 99 7.07 -19.34 0.23
N HIS A 100 6.28 -20.23 0.83
CA HIS A 100 6.03 -21.56 0.28
C HIS A 100 5.28 -21.53 -1.06
N ASP A 101 4.19 -20.76 -1.14
CA ASP A 101 3.40 -20.65 -2.37
C ASP A 101 4.19 -20.00 -3.51
N LEU A 102 5.01 -19.00 -3.18
CA LEU A 102 5.91 -18.34 -4.13
C LEU A 102 7.02 -19.29 -4.60
N TYR A 103 7.52 -20.17 -3.73
CA TYR A 103 8.47 -21.21 -4.12
C TYR A 103 7.84 -22.16 -5.13
N LEU A 104 6.66 -22.70 -4.84
CA LEU A 104 5.94 -23.60 -5.76
C LEU A 104 5.59 -22.89 -7.09
N PHE A 105 5.23 -21.60 -7.02
CA PHE A 105 4.94 -20.78 -8.19
C PHE A 105 6.17 -20.62 -9.09
N ASN A 106 7.33 -20.30 -8.50
CA ASN A 106 8.58 -20.13 -9.25
C ASN A 106 9.07 -21.43 -9.89
N GLN A 107 8.75 -22.59 -9.31
CA GLN A 107 9.04 -23.90 -9.89
C GLN A 107 8.02 -24.33 -10.97
N GLY A 108 6.95 -23.55 -11.18
CA GLY A 108 5.90 -23.88 -12.15
C GLY A 108 5.01 -25.06 -11.75
N VAL A 109 5.01 -25.44 -10.46
CA VAL A 109 4.27 -26.61 -9.94
C VAL A 109 3.08 -26.24 -9.07
N ASN A 110 2.83 -24.94 -8.84
CA ASN A 110 1.66 -24.49 -8.09
C ASN A 110 0.38 -24.60 -8.94
N THR A 111 -0.28 -25.75 -8.91
CA THR A 111 -1.55 -26.01 -9.62
C THR A 111 -2.72 -25.18 -9.08
N GLN A 112 -2.55 -24.54 -7.93
CA GLN A 112 -3.55 -23.76 -7.21
C GLN A 112 -3.18 -22.27 -7.10
N VAL A 113 -2.35 -21.77 -8.04
CA VAL A 113 -1.85 -20.38 -8.03
C VAL A 113 -2.95 -19.31 -7.98
N TYR A 114 -4.18 -19.62 -8.42
CA TYR A 114 -5.35 -18.74 -8.33
C TYR A 114 -5.87 -18.51 -6.89
N HIS A 115 -5.37 -19.28 -5.91
CA HIS A 115 -5.52 -19.00 -4.47
C HIS A 115 -4.43 -18.07 -3.93
N LEU A 116 -3.35 -17.86 -4.69
CA LEU A 116 -2.27 -16.93 -4.35
C LEU A 116 -2.45 -15.58 -5.06
N LEU A 117 -2.60 -15.60 -6.39
CA LEU A 117 -2.66 -14.43 -7.27
C LEU A 117 -4.09 -13.92 -7.47
N GLY A 118 -4.18 -12.64 -7.83
CA GLY A 118 -5.42 -11.91 -8.08
C GLY A 118 -5.87 -11.07 -6.88
N ALA A 119 -7.16 -10.71 -6.85
CA ALA A 119 -7.81 -10.08 -5.70
C ALA A 119 -8.50 -11.13 -4.81
N LEU A 120 -8.04 -11.24 -3.57
CA LEU A 120 -8.48 -12.23 -2.60
C LEU A 120 -9.06 -11.53 -1.37
N ALA A 121 -10.34 -11.76 -1.08
CA ALA A 121 -10.92 -11.35 0.19
C ALA A 121 -10.15 -12.03 1.33
N GLN A 122 -9.65 -11.23 2.27
CA GLN A 122 -8.81 -11.72 3.36
C GLN A 122 -9.11 -10.92 4.64
N THR A 123 -8.97 -11.56 5.79
CA THR A 123 -8.95 -10.90 7.10
C THR A 123 -7.55 -10.99 7.67
N ARG A 124 -6.96 -9.85 8.07
CA ARG A 124 -5.67 -9.78 8.77
C ARG A 124 -5.92 -9.26 10.18
N GLY A 125 -5.62 -10.10 11.18
CA GLY A 125 -6.05 -9.84 12.55
C GLY A 125 -7.58 -9.82 12.64
N ALA A 126 -8.15 -8.69 13.06
CA ALA A 126 -9.60 -8.48 13.12
C ALA A 126 -10.15 -7.63 11.96
N VAL A 127 -9.32 -7.27 10.97
CA VAL A 127 -9.69 -6.33 9.91
C VAL A 127 -9.86 -7.06 8.58
N ALA A 128 -11.06 -6.96 8.02
CA ALA A 128 -11.38 -7.49 6.69
C ALA A 128 -10.89 -6.52 5.60
N GLY A 129 -10.55 -7.06 4.44
CA GLY A 129 -10.13 -6.29 3.27
C GLY A 129 -9.86 -7.19 2.08
N VAL A 130 -9.11 -6.66 1.12
CA VAL A 130 -8.72 -7.40 -0.09
C VAL A 130 -7.21 -7.41 -0.22
N CYS A 131 -6.64 -8.61 -0.35
CA CYS A 131 -5.25 -8.83 -0.69
C CYS A 131 -5.11 -8.92 -2.21
N PHE A 132 -4.32 -8.04 -2.80
CA PHE A 132 -4.01 -8.03 -4.22
C PHE A 132 -2.64 -8.62 -4.43
N ARG A 133 -2.52 -9.58 -5.34
CA ARG A 133 -1.23 -10.10 -5.81
C ARG A 133 -1.16 -10.22 -7.32
N VAL A 134 -0.07 -9.74 -7.90
CA VAL A 134 0.17 -9.83 -9.35
C VAL A 134 1.62 -10.13 -9.67
N TRP A 135 1.84 -11.00 -10.65
CA TRP A 135 3.18 -11.28 -11.17
C TRP A 135 3.56 -10.23 -12.22
N ALA A 136 4.58 -9.43 -11.92
CA ALA A 136 5.09 -8.37 -12.78
C ALA A 136 6.61 -8.19 -12.56
N PRO A 137 7.44 -9.17 -12.97
CA PRO A 137 8.87 -9.24 -12.62
C PRO A 137 9.70 -8.07 -13.18
N ASN A 138 9.25 -7.47 -14.28
CA ASN A 138 9.92 -6.36 -14.94
C ASN A 138 9.31 -4.99 -14.58
N ALA A 139 8.38 -4.92 -13.62
CA ALA A 139 7.88 -3.64 -13.13
C ALA A 139 8.95 -2.93 -12.27
N GLU A 140 9.00 -1.61 -12.35
CA GLU A 140 9.67 -0.75 -11.35
C GLU A 140 8.73 -0.43 -10.20
N ARG A 141 7.43 -0.29 -10.48
CA ARG A 141 6.40 -0.07 -9.47
C ARG A 141 5.07 -0.64 -9.95
N VAL A 142 4.33 -1.28 -9.05
CA VAL A 142 2.94 -1.68 -9.27
C VAL A 142 2.06 -0.98 -8.24
N SER A 143 0.86 -0.59 -8.62
CA SER A 143 -0.12 0.02 -7.71
C SER A 143 -1.51 -0.50 -8.01
N VAL A 144 -2.34 -0.59 -6.97
CA VAL A 144 -3.76 -0.89 -7.14
C VAL A 144 -4.49 0.43 -7.36
N VAL A 145 -5.26 0.53 -8.44
CA VAL A 145 -6.06 1.72 -8.77
C VAL A 145 -7.51 1.33 -8.93
N GLY A 146 -8.41 2.18 -8.47
CA GLY A 146 -9.86 1.98 -8.54
C GLY A 146 -10.61 3.20 -8.01
N ASP A 147 -11.93 3.08 -7.86
CA ASP A 147 -12.78 4.20 -7.42
C ASP A 147 -12.42 4.68 -6.01
N PHE A 148 -12.03 3.75 -5.14
CA PHE A 148 -11.63 4.02 -3.75
C PHE A 148 -10.39 4.92 -3.62
N ASN A 149 -9.62 5.11 -4.69
CA ASN A 149 -8.44 5.97 -4.69
C ASN A 149 -8.33 6.88 -5.90
N ARG A 150 -9.48 7.22 -6.52
CA ARG A 150 -9.57 8.16 -7.65
C ARG A 150 -8.73 7.71 -8.86
N TRP A 151 -8.51 6.41 -9.00
CA TRP A 151 -7.65 5.85 -10.03
C TRP A 151 -6.19 6.40 -10.02
N ASP A 152 -5.73 6.95 -8.89
CA ASP A 152 -4.38 7.53 -8.75
C ASP A 152 -3.39 6.48 -8.24
N GLY A 153 -2.51 5.97 -9.12
CA GLY A 153 -1.54 4.95 -8.75
C GLY A 153 -0.47 5.38 -7.74
N ARG A 154 -0.38 6.66 -7.36
CA ARG A 154 0.55 7.09 -6.29
C ARG A 154 0.03 6.75 -4.89
N THR A 155 -1.27 6.54 -4.72
CA THR A 155 -1.90 6.36 -3.40
C THR A 155 -1.74 4.97 -2.80
N HIS A 156 -1.76 3.93 -3.64
CA HIS A 156 -1.68 2.52 -3.21
C HIS A 156 -0.58 1.75 -3.96
N PRO A 157 0.71 2.16 -3.87
CA PRO A 157 1.82 1.34 -4.33
C PRO A 157 1.90 0.01 -3.57
N MET A 158 2.19 -1.05 -4.31
CA MET A 158 2.37 -2.42 -3.82
C MET A 158 3.83 -2.67 -3.44
N CYS A 159 4.06 -3.70 -2.62
CA CYS A 159 5.40 -4.17 -2.26
C CYS A 159 5.84 -5.30 -3.17
N SER A 160 7.07 -5.23 -3.68
CA SER A 160 7.70 -6.35 -4.39
C SER A 160 8.13 -7.45 -3.42
N LEU A 161 7.67 -8.68 -3.63
CA LEU A 161 8.05 -9.87 -2.83
C LEU A 161 9.38 -10.48 -3.33
N GLY A 162 10.38 -9.62 -3.48
CA GLY A 162 11.75 -9.99 -3.85
C GLY A 162 11.86 -10.70 -5.21
N ALA A 163 12.64 -11.78 -5.24
CA ALA A 163 13.03 -12.48 -6.47
C ALA A 163 11.88 -13.22 -7.19
N SER A 164 10.72 -13.37 -6.55
CA SER A 164 9.54 -13.98 -7.17
C SER A 164 8.97 -13.13 -8.34
N GLY A 165 9.22 -11.82 -8.32
CA GLY A 165 8.57 -10.88 -9.24
C GLY A 165 7.07 -10.68 -8.97
N VAL A 166 6.55 -11.25 -7.87
CA VAL A 166 5.18 -11.03 -7.40
C VAL A 166 5.13 -9.78 -6.54
N TRP A 167 4.06 -9.00 -6.69
CA TRP A 167 3.78 -7.80 -5.92
C TRP A 167 2.58 -8.06 -5.02
N GLU A 168 2.57 -7.52 -3.80
CA GLU A 168 1.45 -7.65 -2.86
C GLU A 168 1.04 -6.31 -2.26
N LEU A 169 -0.26 -6.12 -2.07
CA LEU A 169 -0.82 -5.10 -1.18
C LEU A 169 -2.13 -5.60 -0.58
N PHE A 170 -2.27 -5.46 0.75
CA PHE A 170 -3.54 -5.65 1.42
C PHE A 170 -4.19 -4.29 1.67
N ILE A 171 -5.39 -4.08 1.14
CA ILE A 171 -6.17 -2.86 1.37
C ILE A 171 -7.26 -3.20 2.39
N PRO A 172 -7.15 -2.71 3.64
CA PRO A 172 -8.15 -2.94 4.67
C PRO A 172 -9.44 -2.18 4.34
N ASP A 173 -10.55 -2.64 4.91
CA ASP A 173 -11.90 -2.06 4.78
C ASP A 173 -12.44 -2.01 3.34
N LEU A 174 -11.70 -2.51 2.34
CA LEU A 174 -12.14 -2.49 0.95
C LEU A 174 -13.26 -3.53 0.73
N PRO A 175 -14.45 -3.12 0.26
CA PRO A 175 -15.55 -4.04 0.01
C PRO A 175 -15.23 -5.03 -1.11
N VAL A 176 -15.67 -6.27 -0.96
CA VAL A 176 -15.67 -7.26 -2.04
C VAL A 176 -16.54 -6.76 -3.20
N GLY A 177 -16.01 -6.85 -4.42
CA GLY A 177 -16.67 -6.33 -5.62
C GLY A 177 -16.22 -4.93 -6.04
N SER A 178 -15.30 -4.30 -5.30
CA SER A 178 -14.69 -3.03 -5.70
C SER A 178 -14.00 -3.15 -7.06
N LEU A 179 -14.27 -2.21 -7.97
CA LEU A 179 -13.57 -2.14 -9.26
C LEU A 179 -12.12 -1.73 -9.07
N TYR A 180 -11.21 -2.45 -9.73
CA TYR A 180 -9.78 -2.18 -9.68
C TYR A 180 -9.06 -2.55 -10.96
N LYS A 181 -7.87 -1.98 -11.14
CA LYS A 181 -6.84 -2.38 -12.11
C LYS A 181 -5.47 -2.26 -11.46
N PHE A 182 -4.45 -2.78 -12.12
CA PHE A 182 -3.06 -2.56 -11.76
C PHE A 182 -2.44 -1.45 -12.62
N GLU A 183 -1.91 -0.41 -11.98
CA GLU A 183 -1.07 0.58 -12.65
C GLU A 183 0.39 0.15 -12.55
N ILE A 184 0.98 -0.22 -13.69
CA ILE A 184 2.33 -0.78 -13.77
C ILE A 184 3.24 0.25 -14.43
N ARG A 185 4.32 0.61 -13.73
CA ARG A 185 5.44 1.37 -14.28
C ARG A 185 6.54 0.41 -14.71
N ASN A 186 6.90 0.42 -16.00
CA ASN A 186 7.95 -0.43 -16.53
C ASN A 186 9.35 0.08 -16.13
N ARG A 187 10.24 -0.82 -15.69
CA ARG A 187 11.58 -0.44 -15.22
C ARG A 187 12.52 0.10 -16.28
N TYR A 188 12.38 -0.36 -17.53
CA TYR A 188 13.27 -0.01 -18.62
C TYR A 188 12.72 1.17 -19.41
N THR A 189 11.46 1.07 -19.85
CA THR A 189 10.84 2.08 -20.71
C THR A 189 10.28 3.26 -19.93
N LYS A 190 10.12 3.12 -18.60
CA LYS A 190 9.45 4.11 -17.73
C LYS A 190 7.99 4.40 -18.10
N ALA A 191 7.43 3.64 -19.04
CA ALA A 191 6.03 3.74 -19.42
C ALA A 191 5.14 3.32 -18.25
N VAL A 192 4.06 4.07 -18.05
CA VAL A 192 3.01 3.76 -17.08
C VAL A 192 1.81 3.24 -17.86
N MET A 193 1.30 2.07 -17.47
CA MET A 193 0.17 1.42 -18.12
C MET A 193 -0.80 0.90 -17.07
N VAL A 194 -2.09 0.99 -17.37
CA VAL A 194 -3.14 0.38 -16.57
C VAL A 194 -3.54 -0.95 -17.19
N LYS A 195 -3.52 -2.03 -16.40
CA LYS A 195 -3.81 -3.40 -16.84
C LYS A 195 -4.90 -4.01 -15.96
N ALA A 196 -5.82 -4.73 -16.60
CA ALA A 196 -6.74 -5.61 -15.89
C ALA A 196 -5.97 -6.75 -15.20
N ASP A 197 -6.56 -7.32 -14.16
CA ASP A 197 -5.95 -8.43 -13.44
C ASP A 197 -5.96 -9.71 -14.30
N PRO A 198 -4.81 -10.36 -14.55
CA PRO A 198 -4.75 -11.65 -15.24
C PRO A 198 -5.52 -12.76 -14.52
N TYR A 199 -5.70 -12.64 -13.21
CA TYR A 199 -6.41 -13.57 -12.32
C TYR A 199 -7.73 -12.98 -11.81
N ALA A 200 -8.32 -12.02 -12.55
CA ALA A 200 -9.62 -11.47 -12.22
C ALA A 200 -10.68 -12.58 -12.09
N ARG A 201 -11.46 -12.52 -11.01
CA ARG A 201 -12.57 -13.44 -10.76
C ARG A 201 -13.90 -12.98 -11.37
N ALA A 202 -13.99 -11.68 -11.67
CA ALA A 202 -15.11 -11.04 -12.34
C ALA A 202 -14.60 -9.80 -13.09
N PHE A 203 -15.34 -9.40 -14.13
CA PHE A 203 -15.13 -8.17 -14.90
C PHE A 203 -16.43 -7.36 -14.92
N GLU A 204 -16.31 -6.06 -15.20
CA GLU A 204 -17.45 -5.16 -15.47
C GLU A 204 -18.19 -5.56 -16.76
#